data_AF-A0A8J5FG78-F1
#
_entry.id   AF-A0A8J5FG78-F1
#
_cell.length_a   1.000
_cell.length_b   1.000
_cell.length_c   1.000
_cell.angle_alpha   90.00
_cell.angle_beta   90.00
_cell.angle_gamma   90.00
#
_symmetry.space_group_name_H-M   'P 1'
#
loop_
_entity.id
_entity.type
_entity.pdbx_description
1 polymer ?
#
loop_
_entity_poly.entity_id
_entity_poly.type
_entity_poly.pdbx_seq_one_letter_code
_entity_poly.pdbx_strand_id
1 'polypeptide(L)' 'MKVAVPGIPKTIDNDIAVIDKPFGFDTAVEEAQRAINVAHVEAESVENGIGLVKLMSRYSGFIAMYATLASRDVVHD' A
#
# COMPACT_ATOMS: atom_id res chain seq x y z
N MET A 1 18.37 16.93 36.02
CA MET A 1 17.27 15.97 35.82
C MET A 1 17.60 15.16 34.57
N LYS A 2 17.73 13.83 34.66
CA LYS A 2 17.94 12.97 33.48
C LYS A 2 16.56 12.54 32.98
N VAL A 3 16.11 13.11 31.86
CA VAL A 3 14.84 12.73 31.22
C VAL A 3 15.18 11.99 29.94
N ALA A 4 14.63 10.79 29.79
CA ALA A 4 14.67 10.08 28.52
C ALA A 4 13.53 10.59 27.62
N VAL A 5 13.84 10.85 26.35
CA VAL A 5 12.86 11.22 25.32
C VAL A 5 12.76 10.07 24.32
N PRO A 6 11.85 9.10 24.52
CA PRO A 6 11.63 8.05 23.54
C PRO A 6 10.84 8.60 22.35
N GLY A 7 11.33 8.37 21.13
CA GLY A 7 10.62 8.66 19.89
C GLY A 7 10.04 7.38 19.30
N ILE A 8 8.77 7.41 18.90
CA ILE A 8 8.14 6.33 18.14
C ILE A 8 8.18 6.73 16.66
N PRO A 9 8.97 6.05 15.81
CA PRO A 9 9.02 6.35 14.39
C PRO A 9 7.70 5.98 13.72
N LYS A 10 7.02 6.95 13.10
CA LYS A 10 5.73 6.76 12.43
C LYS A 10 5.82 7.09 10.94
N THR A 11 5.91 6.06 10.12
CA THR A 11 5.74 6.12 8.67
C THR A 11 4.83 4.99 8.23
N ILE A 12 4.00 5.21 7.23
CA ILE A 12 3.27 4.12 6.55
C ILE A 12 4.03 3.64 5.32
N ASP A 13 5.00 4.43 4.86
CA ASP A 13 5.89 4.07 3.77
C ASP A 13 6.97 3.19 4.41
N ASN A 14 7.17 1.96 3.94
CA ASN A 14 8.19 1.06 4.51
C ASN A 14 9.61 1.50 4.11
N ASP A 15 10.01 2.72 4.49
CA ASP A 15 11.19 3.42 3.98
C ASP A 15 12.24 3.73 5.07
N ILE A 16 12.09 3.15 6.26
CA ILE A 16 13.08 3.24 7.34
C ILE A 16 13.99 2.00 7.31
N ALA A 17 15.26 2.20 6.97
CA ALA A 17 16.25 1.12 6.76
C ALA A 17 16.50 0.16 7.95
N VAL A 18 15.99 0.48 9.14
CA VAL A 18 16.14 -0.32 10.37
C VAL A 18 14.81 -0.94 10.83
N ILE A 19 13.70 -0.64 10.15
CA ILE A 19 12.37 -1.12 10.50
C ILE A 19 11.84 -1.92 9.32
N ASP A 20 11.79 -3.24 9.47
CA ASP A 20 11.26 -4.14 8.43
C ASP A 20 9.77 -3.86 8.13
N LYS A 21 9.04 -3.39 9.14
CA LYS A 21 7.59 -3.12 9.04
C LYS A 21 7.14 -2.03 10.02
N PRO A 22 6.88 -0.81 9.56
CA PRO A 22 6.47 0.28 10.44
C PRO A 22 4.98 0.16 10.78
N PHE A 23 4.60 0.79 11.90
CA PHE A 23 3.21 0.80 12.34
C PHE A 23 2.29 1.39 11.27
N GLY A 24 1.23 0.66 10.93
CA GLY A 24 0.24 1.07 9.93
C GLY A 24 0.55 0.64 8.50
N PHE A 25 1.69 -0.02 8.24
CA PHE A 25 2.01 -0.54 6.90
C PHE A 25 1.00 -1.60 6.43
N ASP A 26 0.68 -2.59 7.27
CA ASP A 26 -0.29 -3.64 6.91
C ASP A 26 -1.66 -3.08 6.59
N THR A 27 -2.18 -2.22 7.46
CA THR A 27 -3.47 -1.57 7.24
C THR A 27 -3.46 -0.75 5.96
N ALA A 28 -2.34 -0.08 5.64
CA ALA A 28 -2.22 0.64 4.37
C ALA A 28 -2.22 -0.29 3.15
N VAL A 29 -1.58 -1.46 3.24
CA VAL A 29 -1.60 -2.48 2.18
C VAL A 29 -3.01 -3.05 2.00
N GLU A 30 -3.70 -3.42 3.08
CA GLU A 30 -5.06 -3.96 3.02
C GLU A 30 -6.06 -2.97 2.40
N GLU A 31 -6.00 -1.69 2.77
CA GLU A 31 -6.85 -0.65 2.17
C GLU A 31 -6.47 -0.40 0.70
N ALA A 32 -5.18 -0.46 0.35
CA ALA A 32 -4.73 -0.34 -1.02
C ALA A 32 -5.24 -1.49 -1.91
N GLN A 33 -5.23 -2.73 -1.42
CA GLN A 33 -5.83 -3.87 -2.12
C GLN A 33 -7.32 -3.67 -2.35
N ARG A 34 -8.05 -3.20 -1.33
CA ARG A 34 -9.49 -2.95 -1.44
C ARG A 34 -9.78 -1.91 -2.53
N ALA A 35 -8.98 -0.84 -2.60
CA ALA A 35 -9.10 0.19 -3.63
C ALA A 35 -8.80 -0.34 -5.04
N ILE A 36 -7.77 -1.18 -5.20
CA ILE A 36 -7.43 -1.84 -6.47
C ILE A 36 -8.59 -2.73 -6.94
N ASN A 37 -9.12 -3.58 -6.07
CA ASN A 37 -10.22 -4.49 -6.41
C ASN A 37 -11.47 -3.76 -6.87
N VAL A 38 -11.82 -2.65 -6.20
CA VAL A 38 -12.95 -1.81 -6.61
C VAL A 38 -12.70 -1.24 -8.00
N ALA A 39 -11.52 -0.68 -8.26
CA ALA A 39 -11.21 -0.12 -9.57
C ALA A 39 -11.15 -1.17 -10.68
N HIS A 40 -10.75 -2.41 -10.36
CA HIS A 40 -10.76 -3.53 -11.28
C HIS A 40 -12.20 -3.90 -11.69
N VAL A 41 -13.09 -4.09 -10.71
CA VAL A 41 -14.51 -4.39 -10.96
C VAL A 41 -15.20 -3.29 -11.78
N GLU A 42 -14.90 -2.02 -11.49
CA GLU A 42 -15.41 -0.89 -12.27
C GLU A 42 -14.87 -0.88 -13.72
N ALA A 43 -13.59 -1.23 -13.91
CA ALA A 43 -12.99 -1.32 -15.23
C ALA A 43 -13.57 -2.47 -16.07
N GLU A 44 -13.84 -3.63 -15.47
CA GLU A 44 -14.48 -4.76 -16.15
C GLU A 44 -15.93 -4.50 -16.55
N SER A 45 -16.60 -3.56 -15.87
CA SER A 45 -17.99 -3.22 -16.14
C SER A 45 -18.19 -2.44 -17.45
N VAL A 46 -17.11 -1.98 -18.11
CA VAL A 46 -17.14 -1.24 -19.37
C VAL A 46 -16.16 -1.84 -20.37
N GLU A 47 -16.58 -2.04 -21.61
CA GLU A 47 -15.66 -2.48 -22.68
C GLU A 47 -14.51 -1.48 -22.85
N ASN A 48 -13.27 -1.96 -22.69
CA ASN A 48 -12.05 -1.15 -22.63
C ASN A 48 -12.00 -0.12 -21.47
N GLY A 49 -12.68 -0.40 -20.35
CA GLY A 49 -12.57 0.40 -19.13
C GLY A 49 -11.16 0.37 -18.52
N ILE A 50 -10.71 1.51 -17.99
CA ILE A 50 -9.40 1.64 -17.33
C ILE A 50 -9.61 2.16 -15.91
N GLY A 51 -9.27 1.33 -14.91
CA GLY A 51 -9.28 1.68 -13.51
C GLY A 51 -7.95 2.32 -13.08
N LEU A 52 -7.97 3.57 -12.65
CA LEU A 52 -6.78 4.28 -12.15
C LEU A 52 -6.90 4.51 -10.65
N VAL A 53 -5.95 3.99 -9.87
CA VAL A 53 -5.92 4.12 -8.41
C VAL A 53 -4.61 4.78 -7.96
N LYS A 54 -4.72 5.84 -7.16
CA LYS A 54 -3.58 6.48 -6.51
C LYS A 54 -3.44 5.95 -5.10
N LEU A 55 -2.28 5.33 -4.82
CA LEU A 55 -1.94 4.80 -3.50
C LEU A 55 -0.95 5.71 -2.75
N MET A 56 -0.87 5.50 -1.44
CA MET A 56 0.11 6.18 -0.59
C MET A 56 1.47 5.52 -0.74
N SER A 57 2.46 6.33 -1.12
CA SER A 57 3.89 6.01 -1.04
C SER A 57 4.62 7.24 -1.56
N ARG A 58 5.41 7.92 -0.73
CA ARG A 58 6.16 9.10 -1.21
C ARG A 58 7.29 8.72 -2.17
N TYR A 59 8.05 7.66 -1.89
CA TYR A 59 9.28 7.35 -2.64
C TYR A 59 9.55 5.87 -2.87
N SER A 60 8.87 4.95 -2.17
CA SER A 60 9.35 3.57 -2.04
C SER A 60 8.52 2.51 -2.78
N GLY A 61 7.32 2.85 -3.24
CA GLY A 61 6.44 1.98 -4.03
C GLY A 61 5.96 0.71 -3.30
N PHE A 62 6.35 0.50 -2.04
CA PHE A 62 6.10 -0.75 -1.33
C PHE A 62 4.61 -1.03 -1.16
N ILE A 63 3.80 -0.06 -0.74
CA ILE A 63 2.35 -0.28 -0.57
C ILE A 63 1.72 -0.73 -1.91
N ALA A 64 2.09 -0.08 -3.01
CA ALA A 64 1.58 -0.46 -4.33
C ALA A 64 2.05 -1.86 -4.75
N MET A 65 3.33 -2.18 -4.59
CA MET A 65 3.86 -3.50 -4.95
C MET A 65 3.24 -4.62 -4.10
N TYR A 66 3.16 -4.44 -2.78
CA TYR A 66 2.57 -5.42 -1.89
C TYR A 66 1.06 -5.58 -2.13
N ALA A 67 0.34 -4.48 -2.34
CA ALA A 67 -1.09 -4.54 -2.65
C ALA A 67 -1.35 -5.24 -3.98
N THR A 68 -0.57 -4.91 -5.02
CA THR A 68 -0.64 -5.54 -6.35
C THR A 68 -0.29 -7.02 -6.28
N LEU A 69 0.80 -7.44 -5.62
CA LEU A 69 1.16 -8.86 -5.47
C LEU A 69 0.12 -9.67 -4.70
N ALA A 70 -0.53 -9.04 -3.71
CA ALA A 70 -1.54 -9.70 -2.92
C ALA A 70 -2.93 -9.67 -3.61
N SER A 71 -3.15 -8.76 -4.57
CA SER A 71 -4.23 -8.83 -5.55
C SER A 71 -3.87 -9.90 -6.58
N ARG A 72 -4.69 -10.93 -6.74
CA ARG A 72 -4.38 -12.04 -7.66
C ARG A 72 -4.53 -11.68 -9.15
N ASP A 73 -4.88 -10.43 -9.46
CA ASP A 73 -5.27 -9.98 -10.80
C ASP A 73 -4.11 -9.57 -11.72
N VAL A 74 -2.86 -9.64 -11.23
CA VAL A 74 -1.72 -9.08 -11.98
C VAL A 74 -1.14 -10.07 -12.99
N VAL A 75 -1.24 -11.39 -12.74
CA VAL A 75 -1.03 -12.43 -13.76
C VAL A 75 -1.63 -13.75 -13.27
N HIS A 76 -2.80 -14.15 -13.80
CA HIS A 76 -3.04 -15.53 -14.21
C HIS A 76 -4.20 -15.55 -15.24
N ASP A 77 -3.84 -15.93 -16.47
CA ASP A 77 -4.62 -15.99 -17.72
C ASP A 77 -5.03 -14.66 -18.39
#